data_AF-Q12WF9-F1
#
_entry.id   AF-Q12WF9-F1
#
_cell.length_a   1.000
_cell.length_b   1.000
_cell.length_c   1.000
_cell.angle_alpha   90.00
_cell.angle_beta   90.00
_cell.angle_gamma   90.00
#
_symmetry.space_group_name_H-M   'P 1'
#
loop_
_entity.id
_entity.type
_entity.pdbx_description
1 polymer ?
#
loop_
_entity_poly.entity_id
_entity_poly.type
_entity_poly.pdbx_seq_one_letter_code
_entity_poly.pdbx_strand_id
1 'polypeptide(L)'
;MSTETIQVVARKEGEMVSKKVKAAPYEFTIATRAKWEMVISNEDLELRAGEYKKIAIKEVTLDADTLAIPCAFTYHAVASVLKVSSKEGNCLVESPRTISHAYVFGQETGKVRAGDLLGVLNVFPIMFTREAMKPVLVK
;
A
#
# COMPACT_ATOMS: atom_id res chain seq x y z
N MET A 1 -10.26 23.79 8.83
CA MET A 1 -10.52 22.38 9.16
C MET A 1 -10.06 22.13 10.59
N SER A 2 -10.79 21.37 11.41
CA SER A 2 -10.36 21.04 12.77
C SER A 2 -9.16 20.10 12.73
N THR A 3 -8.13 20.41 13.51
CA THR A 3 -6.98 19.52 13.71
C THR A 3 -7.26 18.55 14.84
N GLU A 4 -6.84 17.30 14.69
CA GLU A 4 -6.93 16.26 15.71
C GLU A 4 -5.55 15.78 16.12
N THR A 5 -5.39 15.44 17.40
CA THR A 5 -4.22 14.72 17.89
C THR A 5 -4.51 13.23 17.78
N ILE A 6 -3.84 12.56 16.85
CA ILE A 6 -4.02 11.14 16.56
C ILE A 6 -2.81 10.32 17.03
N GLN A 7 -3.05 9.05 17.35
CA GLN A 7 -1.99 8.07 17.57
C GLN A 7 -1.75 7.30 16.27
N VAL A 8 -0.58 7.45 15.68
CA VAL A 8 -0.20 6.71 14.48
C VAL A 8 0.61 5.49 14.91
N VAL A 9 0.06 4.30 14.66
CA VAL A 9 0.72 3.01 14.88
C VAL A 9 1.18 2.46 13.54
N ALA A 10 2.48 2.21 13.41
CA ALA A 10 3.08 1.75 12.16
C ALA A 10 4.23 0.78 12.43
N ARG A 11 4.69 0.11 11.37
CA ARG A 11 5.94 -0.66 11.41
C ARG A 11 7.08 0.19 10.87
N LYS A 12 8.20 0.25 11.60
CA LYS A 12 9.46 0.82 11.12
C LYS A 12 10.56 -0.20 11.36
N GLU A 13 11.25 -0.61 10.29
CA GLU A 13 12.34 -1.61 10.36
C GLU A 13 11.93 -2.92 11.05
N GLY A 14 10.66 -3.32 10.90
CA GLY A 14 10.09 -4.54 11.51
C GLY A 14 9.50 -4.34 12.90
N GLU A 15 9.83 -3.25 13.59
CA GLU A 15 9.31 -2.95 14.92
C GLU A 15 8.01 -2.16 14.87
N MET A 16 7.10 -2.42 15.80
CA MET A 16 5.89 -1.61 15.97
C MET A 16 6.24 -0.33 16.72
N VAL A 17 6.03 0.80 16.06
CA VAL A 17 6.25 2.13 16.62
C VAL A 17 4.94 2.87 16.70
N SER A 18 4.82 3.72 17.72
CA SER A 18 3.63 4.50 18.00
C SER A 18 4.02 5.96 18.24
N LYS A 19 3.42 6.91 17.52
CA LYS A 19 3.72 8.34 17.64
C LYS A 19 2.45 9.17 17.69
N LYS A 20 2.42 10.19 18.55
CA LYS A 20 1.35 11.20 18.57
C LYS A 20 1.63 12.27 17.52
N VAL A 21 0.62 12.54 16.71
CA VAL A 21 0.73 13.46 15.58
C VAL A 21 -0.49 14.36 15.56
N LYS A 22 -0.29 15.65 15.35
CA LYS A 22 -1.37 16.59 15.05
C LYS A 22 -1.59 16.60 13.54
N ALA A 23 -2.79 16.23 13.10
CA ALA A 23 -3.16 16.10 11.70
C ALA A 23 -4.55 16.71 11.44
N ALA A 24 -4.87 16.94 10.16
CA ALA A 24 -6.19 17.35 9.73
C ALA A 24 -6.62 16.51 8.52
N PRO A 25 -7.92 16.22 8.34
CA PRO A 25 -8.41 15.66 7.09
C PRO A 25 -8.13 16.65 5.94
N TYR A 26 -7.94 16.14 4.73
CA TYR A 26 -7.79 16.95 3.52
C TYR A 26 -8.59 16.35 2.36
N GLU A 27 -8.94 17.20 1.41
CA GLU A 27 -9.65 16.82 0.19
C GLU A 27 -8.67 16.79 -0.99
N PHE A 28 -8.85 15.83 -1.89
CA PHE A 28 -8.10 15.72 -3.12
C PHE A 28 -9.00 15.24 -4.26
N THR A 29 -8.59 15.55 -5.47
CA THR A 29 -9.19 15.05 -6.70
C THR A 29 -8.31 13.95 -7.28
N ILE A 30 -8.93 12.99 -7.97
CA ILE A 30 -8.25 11.88 -8.65
C ILE A 30 -8.38 12.12 -10.16
N ALA A 31 -7.28 11.99 -10.90
CA ALA A 31 -7.31 12.09 -12.35
C ALA A 31 -8.12 10.95 -12.98
N THR A 32 -8.69 11.19 -14.17
CA THR A 32 -9.45 10.17 -14.92
C THR A 32 -8.56 9.14 -15.63
N ARG A 33 -7.25 9.41 -15.74
CA ARG A 33 -6.27 8.49 -16.31
C ARG A 33 -5.46 7.81 -15.21
N ALA A 34 -5.26 6.50 -15.36
CA ALA A 34 -4.41 5.70 -14.48
C ALA A 34 -3.23 5.09 -15.24
N LYS A 35 -2.18 4.73 -14.49
CA LYS A 35 -1.14 3.79 -14.90
C LYS A 35 -1.40 2.45 -14.21
N TRP A 36 -1.09 1.35 -14.88
CA TRP A 36 -1.06 0.02 -14.26
C TRP A 36 0.35 -0.32 -13.79
N GLU A 37 0.45 -0.76 -12.54
CA GLU A 37 1.67 -1.31 -11.96
C GLU A 37 1.45 -2.76 -11.55
N MET A 38 2.40 -3.62 -11.91
CA MET A 38 2.29 -5.06 -11.62
C MET A 38 2.73 -5.36 -10.19
N VAL A 39 1.97 -6.20 -9.50
CA VAL A 39 2.34 -6.78 -8.20
C VAL A 39 2.92 -8.17 -8.47
N ILE A 40 4.24 -8.26 -8.57
CA ILE A 40 4.95 -9.49 -8.96
C ILE A 40 5.60 -10.10 -7.72
N SER A 41 5.34 -11.37 -7.42
CA SER A 41 5.99 -12.08 -6.31
C SER A 41 7.51 -12.08 -6.46
N ASN A 42 8.24 -11.91 -5.36
CA ASN A 42 9.70 -12.01 -5.31
C ASN A 42 10.18 -13.22 -4.49
N GLU A 43 9.26 -14.11 -4.12
CA GLU A 43 9.56 -15.32 -3.35
C GLU A 43 8.67 -16.50 -3.76
N ASP A 44 9.17 -17.71 -3.49
CA ASP A 44 8.43 -18.96 -3.60
C ASP A 44 7.80 -19.30 -2.25
N LEU A 45 6.51 -19.60 -2.23
CA LEU A 45 5.82 -20.05 -1.01
C LEU A 45 4.59 -20.91 -1.28
N GLU A 46 4.21 -21.67 -0.26
CA GLU A 46 2.90 -22.32 -0.18
C GLU A 46 1.91 -21.41 0.54
N LEU A 47 0.70 -21.33 -0.03
CA LEU A 47 -0.43 -20.58 0.50
C LEU A 47 -1.64 -21.51 0.58
N ARG A 48 -2.25 -21.61 1.76
CA ARG A 48 -3.46 -22.39 1.97
C ARG A 48 -4.71 -21.55 1.71
N ALA A 49 -5.79 -22.19 1.30
CA ALA A 49 -7.10 -21.54 1.24
C ALA A 49 -7.45 -20.95 2.63
N GLY A 50 -7.86 -19.68 2.66
CA GLY A 50 -8.15 -18.94 3.89
C GLY A 50 -6.94 -18.31 4.59
N GLU A 51 -5.70 -18.61 4.16
CA GLU A 51 -4.49 -18.09 4.80
C GLU A 51 -4.27 -16.62 4.43
N TYR A 52 -4.05 -15.77 5.44
CA TYR A 52 -3.58 -14.41 5.25
C TYR A 52 -2.06 -14.35 5.41
N LYS A 53 -1.37 -13.80 4.41
CA LYS A 53 0.10 -13.76 4.40
C LYS A 53 0.64 -12.45 3.85
N LYS A 54 1.77 -12.01 4.38
CA LYS A 54 2.58 -10.92 3.82
C LYS A 54 3.64 -11.54 2.91
N ILE A 55 3.68 -11.14 1.65
CA ILE A 55 4.58 -11.65 0.61
C ILE A 55 5.47 -10.51 0.12
N ALA A 56 6.76 -10.76 -0.03
CA ALA A 56 7.71 -9.88 -0.69
C ALA A 56 7.42 -9.83 -2.20
N ILE A 57 7.36 -8.62 -2.75
CA ILE A 57 7.15 -8.41 -4.19
C ILE A 57 8.33 -7.66 -4.79
N LYS A 58 8.43 -7.68 -6.12
CA LYS A 58 9.33 -6.77 -6.84
C LYS A 58 8.92 -5.33 -6.51
N GLU A 59 9.91 -4.51 -6.21
CA GLU A 59 9.64 -3.15 -5.74
C GLU A 59 8.95 -2.32 -6.84
N VAL A 60 7.90 -1.58 -6.44
CA VAL A 60 7.18 -0.65 -7.29
C VAL A 60 7.34 0.74 -6.69
N THR A 61 7.98 1.64 -7.43
CA THR A 61 8.14 3.03 -7.05
C THR A 61 6.92 3.84 -7.48
N LEU A 62 6.34 4.56 -6.53
CA LEU A 62 5.29 5.52 -6.76
C LEU A 62 5.85 6.93 -6.62
N ASP A 63 5.54 7.77 -7.59
CA ASP A 63 5.83 9.20 -7.51
C ASP A 63 5.00 9.85 -6.38
N ALA A 64 5.46 11.02 -5.93
CA ALA A 64 4.66 11.89 -5.07
C ALA A 64 3.32 12.23 -5.74
N ASP A 65 2.30 12.51 -4.93
CA ASP A 65 0.98 12.93 -5.38
C ASP A 65 0.30 11.89 -6.29
N THR A 66 0.48 10.61 -5.96
CA THR A 66 -0.21 9.49 -6.61
C THR A 66 -0.99 8.62 -5.63
N LEU A 67 -2.07 7.99 -6.06
CA LEU A 67 -2.84 7.03 -5.27
C LEU A 67 -2.80 5.67 -5.95
N ALA A 68 -2.32 4.66 -5.25
CA ALA A 68 -2.32 3.28 -5.72
C ALA A 68 -3.49 2.50 -5.11
N ILE A 69 -4.34 1.94 -5.97
CA ILE A 69 -5.51 1.16 -5.59
C ILE A 69 -5.41 -0.24 -6.20
N PRO A 70 -5.49 -1.32 -5.41
CA PRO A 70 -5.58 -2.67 -5.95
C PRO A 70 -6.73 -2.80 -6.96
N CYS A 71 -6.45 -3.42 -8.10
CA CYS A 71 -7.48 -3.78 -9.06
C CYS A 71 -8.45 -4.79 -8.43
N ALA A 72 -9.75 -4.63 -8.69
CA ALA A 72 -10.78 -5.50 -8.13
C ALA A 72 -10.76 -6.92 -8.72
N PHE A 73 -10.12 -7.11 -9.88
CA PHE A 73 -10.00 -8.42 -10.52
C PHE A 73 -8.89 -9.25 -9.88
N THR A 74 -9.16 -10.54 -9.72
CA THR A 74 -8.17 -11.55 -9.35
C THR A 74 -7.27 -11.86 -10.55
N TYR A 75 -5.95 -11.81 -10.35
CA TYR A 75 -4.96 -12.16 -11.39
C TYR A 75 -4.25 -13.50 -11.11
N HIS A 76 -4.35 -14.03 -9.89
CA HIS A 76 -3.69 -15.27 -9.49
C HIS A 76 -4.71 -16.25 -8.91
N ALA A 77 -4.76 -17.48 -9.42
CA ALA A 77 -5.76 -18.48 -9.02
C ALA A 77 -5.67 -18.85 -7.52
N VAL A 78 -4.47 -18.78 -6.94
CA VAL A 78 -4.22 -19.15 -5.54
C VAL A 78 -4.37 -17.96 -4.57
N ALA A 79 -4.15 -16.72 -5.05
CA ALA A 79 -3.89 -15.58 -4.15
C ALA A 79 -4.66 -14.32 -4.59
N SER A 80 -5.32 -13.66 -3.64
CA SER A 80 -5.92 -12.33 -3.82
C SER A 80 -5.09 -11.28 -3.11
N VAL A 81 -4.65 -10.24 -3.82
CA VAL A 81 -3.97 -9.08 -3.21
C VAL A 81 -5.01 -8.18 -2.54
N LEU A 82 -4.92 -8.03 -1.22
CA LEU A 82 -5.83 -7.20 -0.42
C LEU A 82 -5.30 -5.78 -0.20
N LYS A 83 -4.02 -5.68 0.14
CA LYS A 83 -3.32 -4.43 0.44
C LYS A 83 -1.86 -4.56 0.04
N VAL A 84 -1.18 -3.43 -0.06
CA VAL A 84 0.26 -3.36 -0.28
C VAL A 84 0.91 -2.48 0.78
N SER A 85 2.22 -2.62 0.99
CA SER A 85 2.97 -1.80 1.95
C SER A 85 4.40 -1.53 1.54
N SER A 86 4.94 -0.44 2.09
CA SER A 86 6.37 -0.10 2.06
C SER A 86 7.14 -0.78 3.20
N LYS A 87 8.47 -0.87 3.05
CA LYS A 87 9.40 -1.19 4.15
C LYS A 87 9.41 -0.08 5.21
N GLU A 88 9.19 1.16 4.80
CA GLU A 88 9.24 2.36 5.66
C GLU A 88 7.98 2.53 6.53
N GLY A 89 6.96 1.69 6.34
CA GLY A 89 5.71 1.76 7.08
C GLY A 89 4.71 2.74 6.47
N ASN A 90 4.13 3.59 7.33
CA ASN A 90 3.19 4.61 6.90
C ASN A 90 3.92 5.74 6.17
N CYS A 91 3.58 5.95 4.90
CA CYS A 91 4.20 6.97 4.07
C CYS A 91 3.18 8.02 3.64
N LEU A 92 3.59 9.29 3.63
CA LEU A 92 2.78 10.39 3.15
C LEU A 92 2.62 10.31 1.63
N VAL A 93 1.46 10.71 1.12
CA VAL A 93 1.16 10.64 -0.31
C VAL A 93 1.92 11.72 -1.10
N GLU A 94 2.28 12.81 -0.41
CA GLU A 94 3.10 13.94 -0.88
C GLU A 94 4.57 13.58 -1.11
N SER A 95 4.98 12.37 -0.72
CA SER A 95 6.35 11.88 -0.89
C SER A 95 6.38 10.70 -1.88
N PRO A 96 7.49 10.51 -2.61
CA PRO A 96 7.74 9.25 -3.30
C PRO A 96 7.70 8.08 -2.32
N ARG A 97 7.19 6.94 -2.77
CA ARG A 97 6.98 5.74 -1.94
C ARG A 97 7.41 4.49 -2.68
N THR A 98 7.97 3.53 -1.95
CA THR A 98 8.34 2.23 -2.52
C THR A 98 7.46 1.13 -1.94
N ILE A 99 6.63 0.52 -2.78
CA ILE A 99 5.89 -0.68 -2.41
C ILE A 99 6.82 -1.87 -2.55
N SER A 100 6.86 -2.71 -1.51
CA SER A 100 7.78 -3.86 -1.43
C SER A 100 7.11 -5.14 -0.97
N HIS A 101 5.88 -5.06 -0.44
CA HIS A 101 5.15 -6.23 0.02
C HIS A 101 3.67 -6.15 -0.34
N ALA A 102 3.09 -7.30 -0.63
CA ALA A 102 1.65 -7.50 -0.76
C ALA A 102 1.12 -8.30 0.43
N TYR A 103 -0.03 -7.89 0.94
CA TYR A 103 -0.82 -8.69 1.85
C TYR A 103 -1.84 -9.45 1.02
N VAL A 104 -1.74 -10.77 1.04
CA VAL A 104 -2.58 -11.65 0.23
C VAL A 104 -3.47 -12.52 1.10
N PHE A 105 -4.54 -12.97 0.49
CA PHE A 105 -5.43 -13.99 1.01
C PHE A 105 -5.43 -15.19 0.07
N GLY A 106 -5.28 -16.39 0.61
CA GLY A 106 -5.36 -17.63 -0.15
C GLY A 106 -6.79 -17.93 -0.57
N GLN A 107 -7.07 -17.86 -1.87
CA GLN A 107 -8.35 -18.29 -2.44
C GLN A 107 -8.42 -19.82 -2.50
N GLU A 108 -7.29 -20.44 -2.84
CA GLU A 108 -7.13 -21.87 -2.99
C GLU A 108 -5.85 -22.33 -2.30
N THR A 109 -5.72 -23.65 -2.06
CA THR A 109 -4.45 -24.21 -1.58
C THR A 109 -3.52 -24.46 -2.76
N GLY A 110 -2.35 -23.83 -2.76
CA GLY A 110 -1.41 -23.95 -3.85
C GLY A 110 -0.08 -23.28 -3.60
N LYS A 111 0.66 -23.06 -4.70
CA LYS A 111 1.98 -22.45 -4.70
C LYS A 111 1.93 -21.09 -5.38
N VAL A 112 2.64 -20.14 -4.79
CA VAL A 112 3.03 -18.87 -5.42
C VAL A 112 4.53 -18.97 -5.69
N ARG A 113 4.95 -18.59 -6.89
CA ARG A 113 6.34 -18.59 -7.31
C ARG A 113 6.87 -17.18 -7.48
N ALA A 114 8.18 -17.02 -7.30
CA ALA A 114 8.87 -15.80 -7.66
C ALA A 114 8.67 -15.53 -9.16
N GLY A 115 8.24 -14.31 -9.49
CA GLY A 115 7.87 -13.92 -10.85
C GLY A 115 6.38 -14.01 -11.18
N ASP A 116 5.56 -14.65 -10.34
CA ASP A 116 4.12 -14.72 -10.56
C ASP A 116 3.47 -13.35 -10.43
N LEU A 117 2.54 -13.04 -11.34
CA LEU A 117 1.67 -11.87 -11.24
C LEU A 117 0.59 -12.14 -10.20
N LEU A 118 0.68 -11.47 -9.06
CA LEU A 118 -0.30 -11.58 -7.97
C LEU A 118 -1.50 -10.65 -8.18
N GLY A 119 -1.28 -9.50 -8.83
CA GLY A 119 -2.29 -8.49 -9.03
C GLY A 119 -1.76 -7.27 -9.79
N VAL A 120 -2.63 -6.28 -9.94
CA VAL A 120 -2.31 -5.00 -10.57
C VAL A 120 -2.76 -3.87 -9.64
N LEU A 121 -1.97 -2.80 -9.57
CA LEU A 121 -2.35 -1.54 -8.94
C LEU A 121 -2.74 -0.53 -10.01
N ASN A 122 -3.91 0.08 -9.85
CA ASN A 122 -4.28 1.29 -10.56
C ASN A 122 -3.65 2.48 -9.85
N VAL A 123 -2.71 3.14 -10.51
CA VAL A 123 -2.00 4.31 -9.99
C VAL A 123 -2.57 5.57 -10.63
N PHE A 124 -3.18 6.42 -9.83
CA PHE A 124 -3.80 7.66 -10.27
C PHE A 124 -3.02 8.86 -9.75
N PRO A 125 -2.70 9.84 -10.60
CA PRO A 125 -2.32 11.17 -10.12
C PRO A 125 -3.44 11.78 -9.28
N ILE A 126 -3.06 12.47 -8.20
CA ILE A 126 -3.99 13.23 -7.37
C ILE A 126 -3.58 14.70 -7.31
N MET A 127 -4.55 15.56 -7.00
CA MET A 127 -4.31 16.98 -6.74
C MET A 127 -5.10 17.40 -5.50
N PHE A 128 -4.41 17.97 -4.51
CA PHE A 128 -5.05 18.51 -3.32
C PHE A 128 -5.90 19.73 -3.66
N THR A 129 -7.14 19.76 -3.18
CA THR A 129 -8.10 20.84 -3.48
C THR A 129 -8.25 21.84 -2.33
N ARG A 130 -7.79 21.49 -1.13
CA ARG A 130 -7.77 22.35 0.07
C ARG A 130 -6.49 22.12 0.87
N GLU A 131 -6.06 23.13 1.63
CA GLU A 131 -4.81 23.12 2.42
C GLU A 131 -4.57 21.77 3.14
N ALA A 132 -3.68 20.95 2.58
CA ALA A 132 -3.23 19.73 3.21
C ALA A 132 -2.18 20.11 4.27
N MET A 133 -2.51 19.92 5.55
CA MET A 133 -1.54 20.10 6.62
C MET A 133 -0.63 18.88 6.68
N LYS A 134 0.68 19.08 6.48
CA LYS A 134 1.67 18.03 6.77
C LYS A 134 1.59 17.65 8.26
N PRO A 135 1.46 16.36 8.61
CA PRO A 135 1.30 15.96 10.00
C PRO A 135 2.54 16.34 10.85
N VAL A 136 2.31 16.94 12.03
CA VAL A 136 3.38 17.45 12.91
C VAL A 136 3.46 16.60 14.17
N LEU A 137 4.66 16.13 14.52
CA LEU A 137 4.90 15.37 15.75
C LEU A 137 4.54 16.21 16.98
N VAL A 138 3.78 15.63 17.91
CA VAL A 138 3.54 16.22 19.23
C VAL A 138 4.62 15.69 20.17
N LYS A 139 5.37 16.61 20.80
CA LYS A 139 6.37 16.29 21.82
C LYS A 139 5.70 15.74 23.07
#